data_AF-A0A2K9DY51-F1
#
_entry.id   AF-A0A2K9DY51-F1
#
_cell.length_a   1.000
_cell.length_b   1.000
_cell.length_c   1.000
_cell.angle_alpha   90.00
_cell.angle_beta   90.00
_cell.angle_gamma   90.00
#
_symmetry.space_group_name_H-M   'P 1'
#
loop_
_entity.id
_entity.type
_entity.pdbx_description
1 polymer ?
#
loop_
_entity_poly.entity_id
_entity_poly.type
_entity_poly.pdbx_seq_one_letter_code
_entity_poly.pdbx_strand_id
1 'polypeptide(L)'
;MPQGWFASNYRSVISSMANPFLVLGGIAVGIVTAGIGVLAVPGWIGAAQDSAAVNDLSVIRAAESAAVLHLGEYTDDDHLLASGELGVKVQASAGTDLVGLSADADRSWCAVTRSKTGVYFAASQAVTSHASNSDPSTAMSAAGCTSADADAVLAAGFGAFVEESRNLALNPLGGAWKPTSQAGIGFDTTRWGAYGAYSLQGEWVRFTRTTANNSSYGFHLSGNPESAGTVSAQMMAVVPGETYTLSLDARLSAGGSGDSQLRVRYANELNQWVATPPSAIAISGISDETRTYTLTFIPPAGATRIAAYFVSSAVPAGGYIEATHLFLSRGATPARYFDETTPVDYMHRFAWTGPRNLSESVMLIRSKG
;
A
#
# COMPACT_ATOMS: atom_id res chain seq x y z
N MET A 1 69.73 -8.85 62.99
CA MET A 1 70.01 -8.74 61.54
C MET A 1 68.87 -9.43 60.79
N PRO A 2 68.41 -8.94 59.62
CA PRO A 2 68.00 -7.57 59.23
C PRO A 2 66.55 -7.55 58.63
N GLN A 3 65.80 -6.43 58.68
CA GLN A 3 65.53 -5.42 57.62
C GLN A 3 65.08 -6.01 56.27
N GLY A 4 64.04 -5.57 55.53
CA GLY A 4 63.40 -4.26 55.30
C GLY A 4 63.08 -4.16 53.78
N TRP A 5 62.40 -3.08 53.34
CA TRP A 5 62.12 -2.61 51.92
C TRP A 5 60.69 -2.84 51.39
N PHE A 6 59.83 -1.80 51.28
CA PHE A 6 59.58 -0.80 50.18
C PHE A 6 58.93 -1.42 48.92
N ALA A 7 57.95 -0.88 48.17
CA ALA A 7 57.15 0.36 48.04
C ALA A 7 55.94 -0.03 47.12
N SER A 8 54.79 0.65 47.01
CA SER A 8 54.58 1.86 46.19
C SER A 8 53.07 2.05 45.97
N ASN A 9 52.59 3.29 46.11
CA ASN A 9 51.24 3.73 45.76
C ASN A 9 51.16 4.06 44.26
N TYR A 10 50.16 3.54 43.54
CA TYR A 10 49.73 4.08 42.24
C TYR A 10 48.24 4.44 42.30
N ARG A 11 47.96 5.74 42.45
CA ARG A 11 46.69 6.34 42.05
C ARG A 11 46.76 6.59 40.54
N SER A 12 45.99 5.84 39.77
CA SER A 12 45.72 6.16 38.36
C SER A 12 44.59 7.19 38.31
N VAL A 13 44.92 8.40 37.88
CA VAL A 13 43.98 9.43 37.46
C VAL A 13 43.65 9.11 36.00
N ILE A 14 42.45 8.58 35.73
CA ILE A 14 41.91 8.55 34.37
C ILE A 14 41.19 9.88 34.16
N SER A 15 41.88 10.79 33.49
CA SER A 15 41.32 11.97 32.86
C SER A 15 40.40 11.52 31.72
N SER A 16 39.08 11.61 31.93
CA SER A 16 38.08 11.50 30.86
C SER A 16 38.16 12.75 30.00
N MET A 17 38.51 12.57 28.72
CA MET A 17 38.47 13.64 27.72
C MET A 17 37.01 13.88 27.33
N ALA A 18 36.36 14.84 27.99
CA ALA A 18 35.17 15.47 27.45
C ALA A 18 35.59 16.27 26.22
N ASN A 19 35.06 15.93 25.03
CA ASN A 19 35.30 16.65 23.79
C ASN A 19 34.44 17.93 23.79
N PRO A 20 35.00 19.14 23.97
CA PRO A 20 34.24 20.37 24.19
C PRO A 20 33.57 20.94 22.93
N PHE A 21 33.73 20.28 21.77
CA PHE A 21 33.27 20.83 20.49
C PHE A 21 31.81 20.55 20.11
N LEU A 22 31.11 19.65 20.80
CA LEU A 22 29.70 19.33 20.47
C LEU A 22 28.66 20.16 21.25
N VAL A 23 29.02 20.76 22.39
CA VAL A 23 28.08 21.52 23.24
C VAL A 23 28.05 23.02 22.89
N LEU A 24 29.08 23.53 22.21
CA LEU A 24 29.19 24.95 21.86
C LEU A 24 28.46 25.36 20.57
N GLY A 25 28.09 24.42 19.69
CA GLY A 25 27.37 24.72 18.45
C GLY A 25 25.92 25.16 18.66
N GLY A 26 25.24 24.64 19.70
CA GLY A 26 23.82 24.92 19.96
C GLY A 26 23.54 26.21 20.74
N ILE A 27 24.43 26.61 21.65
CA ILE A 27 24.20 27.78 22.53
C ILE A 27 24.59 29.10 21.85
N ALA A 28 25.55 29.08 20.91
CA ALA A 28 26.01 30.30 20.24
C ALA A 28 24.96 30.92 19.29
N VAL A 29 24.04 30.12 18.74
CA VAL A 29 22.99 30.61 17.81
C VAL A 29 21.78 31.19 18.58
N GLY A 30 21.51 30.70 19.79
CA GLY A 30 20.37 31.15 20.60
C GLY A 30 20.50 32.57 21.16
N ILE A 31 21.72 33.03 21.47
CA ILE A 31 21.95 34.35 22.09
C ILE A 31 22.08 35.47 21.05
N VAL A 32 22.61 35.19 19.85
CA VAL A 32 22.78 36.21 18.80
C VAL A 32 21.44 36.58 18.14
N THR A 33 20.46 35.67 18.13
CA THR A 33 19.18 35.87 17.42
C THR A 33 18.17 36.72 18.20
N ALA A 34 18.33 36.90 19.52
CA ALA A 34 17.37 37.64 20.34
C ALA A 34 17.64 39.16 20.44
N GLY A 35 18.83 39.64 20.05
CA GLY A 35 19.26 41.02 20.30
C GLY A 35 19.39 41.94 19.08
N ILE A 36 19.36 41.39 17.86
CA ILE A 36 19.52 42.17 16.63
C ILE A 36 18.45 41.68 15.67
N GLY A 37 17.68 42.61 15.10
CA GLY A 37 16.76 42.36 13.98
C GLY A 37 17.52 41.90 12.74
N VAL A 38 18.06 40.69 12.80
CA VAL A 38 18.76 40.03 11.71
C VAL A 38 17.69 39.69 10.69
N LEU A 39 17.81 40.33 9.52
CA LEU A 39 17.21 39.93 8.26
C LEU A 39 17.14 38.39 8.22
N ALA A 40 15.96 37.83 8.52
CA ALA A 40 15.75 36.40 8.51
C ALA A 40 15.97 35.93 7.08
N VAL A 41 17.17 35.44 6.78
CA VAL A 41 17.49 34.92 5.45
C VAL A 41 16.55 33.74 5.22
N PRO A 42 15.67 33.80 4.20
CA PRO A 42 14.76 32.70 3.90
C PRO A 42 15.55 31.40 3.80
N GLY A 43 15.25 30.43 4.67
CA GLY A 43 15.95 29.14 4.76
C GLY A 43 16.66 28.87 6.09
N TRP A 44 17.11 29.90 6.82
CA TRP A 44 17.82 29.69 8.11
C TRP A 44 16.91 29.13 9.20
N ILE A 45 15.67 29.61 9.24
CA ILE A 45 14.66 29.10 10.18
C ILE A 45 14.35 27.63 9.90
N GLY A 46 14.29 27.23 8.62
CA GLY A 46 14.08 25.84 8.22
C GLY A 46 15.24 24.95 8.64
N ALA A 47 16.48 25.37 8.37
CA ALA A 47 17.67 24.64 8.78
C ALA A 47 17.77 24.47 10.31
N ALA A 48 17.36 25.49 11.09
CA ALA A 48 17.31 25.39 12.55
C ALA A 48 16.24 24.39 13.03
N GLN A 49 15.06 24.37 12.41
CA GLN A 49 13.98 23.42 12.72
C GLN A 49 14.37 21.97 12.36
N ASP A 50 15.05 21.79 11.24
CA ASP A 50 15.56 20.49 10.81
C ASP A 50 16.69 20.00 11.73
N SER A 51 17.56 20.92 12.19
CA SER A 51 18.63 20.61 13.14
C SER A 51 18.09 20.12 14.49
N ALA A 52 16.92 20.60 14.93
CA ALA A 52 16.26 20.10 16.12
C ALA A 52 15.85 18.62 15.97
N ALA A 53 15.29 18.24 14.82
CA ALA A 53 14.90 16.85 14.54
C ALA A 53 16.12 15.90 14.51
N VAL A 54 17.24 16.38 13.96
CA VAL A 54 18.52 15.65 13.96
C VAL A 54 19.13 15.54 15.36
N ASN A 55 19.00 16.59 16.18
CA ASN A 55 19.43 16.56 17.57
C ASN A 55 18.64 15.51 18.37
N ASP A 56 17.33 15.43 18.18
CA ASP A 56 16.48 14.43 18.85
C ASP A 56 16.91 12.99 18.49
N LEU A 57 17.20 12.72 17.21
CA LEU A 57 17.74 11.42 16.78
C LEU A 57 19.12 11.11 17.40
N SER A 58 19.94 12.15 17.65
CA SER A 58 21.23 11.98 18.30
C SER A 58 21.07 11.61 19.78
N VAL A 59 20.07 12.19 20.45
CA VAL A 59 19.69 11.83 21.83
C VAL A 59 19.13 10.41 21.89
N ILE A 60 18.27 10.02 20.95
CA ILE A 60 17.75 8.64 20.85
C ILE A 60 18.91 7.65 20.69
N ARG A 61 19.86 7.90 19.78
CA ARG A 61 21.04 7.04 19.62
C ARG A 61 21.85 6.89 20.91
N ALA A 62 21.98 7.97 21.68
CA ALA A 62 22.65 7.93 22.98
C ALA A 62 21.85 7.12 24.00
N ALA A 63 20.53 7.26 24.02
CA ALA A 63 19.63 6.49 24.87
C ALA A 63 19.65 4.99 24.52
N GLU A 64 19.61 4.62 23.23
CA GLU A 64 19.75 3.23 22.77
C GLU A 64 21.10 2.63 23.14
N SER A 65 22.18 3.41 23.03
CA SER A 65 23.50 2.97 23.47
C SER A 65 23.53 2.72 24.99
N ALA A 66 22.79 3.52 25.77
CA ALA A 66 22.66 3.33 27.19
C ALA A 66 21.73 2.15 27.55
N ALA A 67 20.65 1.93 26.79
CA ALA A 67 19.76 0.78 26.91
C ALA A 67 20.56 -0.52 26.79
N VAL A 68 21.38 -0.65 25.75
CA VAL A 68 22.25 -1.83 25.56
C VAL A 68 23.21 -2.03 26.74
N LEU A 69 23.74 -0.95 27.32
CA LEU A 69 24.65 -1.04 28.48
C LEU A 69 23.94 -1.44 29.77
N HIS A 70 22.70 -1.00 29.97
CA HIS A 70 21.95 -1.20 31.22
C HIS A 70 21.04 -2.45 31.20
N LEU A 71 20.44 -2.74 30.06
CA LEU A 71 19.47 -3.82 29.85
C LEU A 71 20.08 -5.01 29.12
N GLY A 72 21.14 -4.79 28.33
CA GLY A 72 21.70 -5.78 27.41
C GLY A 72 21.04 -5.78 26.03
N GLU A 73 20.04 -4.94 25.81
CA GLU A 73 19.19 -4.88 24.61
C GLU A 73 18.81 -3.43 24.26
N TYR A 74 18.38 -3.21 23.02
CA TYR A 74 17.72 -1.95 22.60
C TYR A 74 16.29 -1.90 23.15
N THR A 75 15.68 -0.71 23.20
CA THR A 75 14.32 -0.55 23.76
C THR A 75 13.49 0.45 22.97
N ASP A 76 12.20 0.15 22.80
CA ASP A 76 11.20 1.08 22.25
C ASP A 76 10.20 1.53 23.33
N ASP A 77 10.53 1.31 24.61
CA ASP A 77 9.72 1.78 25.73
C ASP A 77 9.89 3.29 25.93
N ASP A 78 8.93 4.05 25.39
CA ASP A 78 8.85 5.50 25.51
C ASP A 78 8.95 5.99 26.97
N HIS A 79 8.39 5.25 27.94
CA HIS A 79 8.46 5.63 29.35
C HIS A 79 9.89 5.52 29.87
N LEU A 80 10.58 4.42 29.54
CA LEU A 80 11.97 4.21 29.94
C LEU A 80 12.92 5.25 29.31
N LEU A 81 12.69 5.60 28.04
CA LEU A 81 13.44 6.63 27.34
C LEU A 81 13.15 8.04 27.86
N ALA A 82 11.91 8.33 28.26
CA ALA A 82 11.52 9.64 28.78
C ALA A 82 11.84 9.85 30.27
N SER A 83 11.97 8.78 31.07
CA SER A 83 12.27 8.87 32.50
C SER A 83 13.72 9.26 32.77
N GLY A 84 14.64 8.91 31.86
CA GLY A 84 16.07 9.08 32.05
C GLY A 84 16.71 8.06 32.98
N GLU A 85 16.01 6.96 33.30
CA GLU A 85 16.53 5.86 34.14
C GLU A 85 17.79 5.21 33.53
N LEU A 86 17.92 5.24 32.20
CA LEU A 86 19.11 4.81 31.47
C LEU A 86 20.26 5.83 31.51
N GLY A 87 20.14 6.92 32.27
CA GLY A 87 21.12 8.01 32.34
C GLY A 87 21.05 9.00 31.19
N VAL A 88 20.23 8.74 30.17
CA VAL A 88 19.92 9.64 29.06
C VAL A 88 18.41 9.83 28.99
N LYS A 89 17.96 11.08 28.99
CA LYS A 89 16.55 11.44 28.85
C LYS A 89 16.26 11.84 27.42
N VAL A 90 15.40 11.08 26.73
CA VAL A 90 14.84 11.48 25.43
C VAL A 90 13.72 12.47 25.68
N GLN A 91 13.88 13.68 25.14
CA GLN A 91 12.84 14.70 25.15
C GLN A 91 12.81 15.35 23.78
N ALA A 92 11.70 15.19 23.07
CA ALA A 92 11.51 15.81 21.76
C ALA A 92 11.66 17.33 21.86
N SER A 93 12.37 17.90 20.91
CA SER A 93 12.51 19.34 20.77
C SER A 93 11.16 20.00 20.44
N ALA A 94 11.02 21.28 20.76
CA ALA A 94 9.76 21.98 20.46
C ALA A 94 9.53 22.06 18.93
N GLY A 95 8.43 21.48 18.45
CA GLY A 95 8.06 21.48 17.04
C GLY A 95 8.70 20.37 16.21
N THR A 96 9.31 19.39 16.84
CA THR A 96 9.66 18.10 16.23
C THR A 96 8.71 17.04 16.79
N ASP A 97 8.32 16.10 15.94
CA ASP A 97 7.49 14.96 16.35
C ASP A 97 8.33 13.69 16.20
N LEU A 98 8.43 12.88 17.26
CA LEU A 98 8.88 11.49 17.13
C LEU A 98 7.75 10.71 16.45
N VAL A 99 7.96 10.33 15.20
CA VAL A 99 6.98 9.58 14.40
C VAL A 99 6.88 8.16 14.95
N GLY A 100 8.01 7.58 15.34
CA GLY A 100 8.04 6.31 16.03
C GLY A 100 9.47 5.81 16.24
N LEU A 101 9.57 4.83 17.11
CA LEU A 101 10.77 4.06 17.41
C LEU A 101 10.38 2.58 17.38
N SER A 102 11.20 1.76 16.75
CA SER A 102 11.12 0.30 16.80
C SER A 102 12.45 -0.20 17.30
N ALA A 103 12.42 -1.12 18.25
CA ALA A 103 13.59 -1.81 18.74
C ALA A 103 13.33 -3.32 18.80
N ASP A 104 14.18 -4.11 18.15
CA ASP A 104 14.30 -5.54 18.36
C ASP A 104 15.37 -5.76 19.41
N ALA A 105 14.98 -6.36 20.54
CA ALA A 105 15.77 -6.58 21.74
C ALA A 105 17.24 -6.96 21.44
N ASP A 106 17.46 -7.88 20.50
CA ASP A 106 18.79 -8.42 20.29
C ASP A 106 19.59 -7.75 19.17
N ARG A 107 18.96 -7.00 18.25
CA ARG A 107 19.58 -6.80 16.93
C ARG A 107 19.27 -5.56 16.13
N SER A 108 18.25 -4.75 16.41
CA SER A 108 18.04 -3.52 15.64
C SER A 108 17.23 -2.46 16.33
N TRP A 109 17.48 -1.20 15.97
CA TRP A 109 16.52 -0.14 16.22
C TRP A 109 16.43 0.78 15.01
N CYS A 110 15.26 1.39 14.83
CA CYS A 110 14.98 2.43 13.84
C CYS A 110 14.13 3.51 14.48
N ALA A 111 14.51 4.77 14.33
CA ALA A 111 13.73 5.91 14.77
C ALA A 111 13.50 6.89 13.63
N VAL A 112 12.33 7.52 13.61
CA VAL A 112 12.01 8.60 12.66
C VAL A 112 11.46 9.79 13.41
N THR A 113 12.04 10.96 13.14
CA THR A 113 11.51 12.25 13.57
C THR A 113 11.02 13.05 12.37
N ARG A 114 9.97 13.86 12.59
CA ARG A 114 9.48 14.83 11.62
C ARG A 114 9.83 16.22 12.13
N SER A 115 10.52 17.01 11.31
CA SER A 115 10.78 18.41 11.63
C SER A 115 9.56 19.29 11.37
N LYS A 116 9.57 20.51 11.91
CA LYS A 116 8.52 21.51 11.69
C LYS A 116 8.35 21.92 10.22
N THR A 117 9.40 21.74 9.40
CA THR A 117 9.33 21.99 7.94
C THR A 117 8.62 20.87 7.18
N GLY A 118 8.36 19.74 7.85
CA GLY A 118 7.71 18.56 7.28
C GLY A 118 8.67 17.52 6.71
N VAL A 119 9.99 17.72 6.82
CA VAL A 119 11.01 16.74 6.42
C VAL A 119 11.12 15.64 7.47
N TYR A 120 11.25 14.40 7.02
CA TYR A 120 11.50 13.25 7.89
C TYR A 120 12.99 12.97 7.96
N PHE A 121 13.46 12.71 9.17
CA PHE A 121 14.83 12.29 9.46
C PHE A 121 14.76 10.91 10.10
N ALA A 122 15.58 9.98 9.63
CA ALA A 122 15.63 8.62 10.14
C ALA A 122 17.04 8.28 10.60
N ALA A 123 17.13 7.50 11.67
CA ALA A 123 18.37 6.91 12.14
C ALA A 123 18.13 5.46 12.54
N SER A 124 19.18 4.65 12.45
CA SER A 124 19.21 3.28 12.94
C SER A 124 20.60 2.99 13.51
N GLN A 125 20.75 1.83 14.13
CA GLN A 125 22.07 1.30 14.47
C GLN A 125 22.99 1.07 13.26
N ALA A 126 22.44 0.84 12.06
CA ALA A 126 23.17 0.24 10.94
C ALA A 126 24.08 1.26 10.26
N VAL A 127 23.76 2.54 10.45
CA VAL A 127 24.50 3.68 9.92
C VAL A 127 24.87 4.60 11.08
N THR A 128 25.97 5.34 10.97
CA THR A 128 26.36 6.34 11.98
C THR A 128 25.76 7.72 11.73
N SER A 129 25.27 7.97 10.52
CA SER A 129 24.57 9.19 10.11
C SER A 129 23.06 9.05 10.23
N HIS A 130 22.33 10.14 9.98
CA HIS A 130 20.90 10.10 9.69
C HIS A 130 20.70 10.20 8.17
N ALA A 131 19.52 9.83 7.68
CA ALA A 131 19.06 10.12 6.34
C ALA A 131 17.81 11.01 6.41
N SER A 132 17.55 11.79 5.36
CA SER A 132 16.39 12.67 5.29
C SER A 132 15.63 12.55 3.98
N ASN A 133 14.32 12.72 4.03
CA ASN A 133 13.44 12.73 2.86
C ASN A 133 12.08 13.37 3.19
N SER A 134 11.34 13.78 2.17
CA SER A 134 9.91 14.15 2.33
C SER A 134 9.00 12.95 2.60
N ASP A 135 9.46 11.74 2.30
CA ASP A 135 8.77 10.48 2.56
C ASP A 135 9.50 9.67 3.67
N PRO A 136 8.80 9.28 4.76
CA PRO A 136 9.45 8.61 5.89
C PRO A 136 9.99 7.21 5.53
N SER A 137 9.34 6.48 4.61
CA SER A 137 9.81 5.14 4.20
C SER A 137 11.14 5.19 3.44
N THR A 138 11.31 6.23 2.62
CA THR A 138 12.55 6.51 1.89
C THR A 138 13.67 6.94 2.84
N ALA A 139 13.35 7.80 3.83
CA ALA A 139 14.31 8.19 4.86
C ALA A 139 14.81 6.98 5.67
N MET A 140 13.91 6.10 6.14
CA MET A 140 14.26 4.90 6.90
C MET A 140 15.09 3.90 6.09
N SER A 141 14.72 3.67 4.82
CA SER A 141 15.48 2.78 3.93
C SER A 141 16.90 3.30 3.72
N ALA A 142 17.06 4.62 3.50
CA ALA A 142 18.36 5.26 3.37
C ALA A 142 19.16 5.26 4.70
N ALA A 143 18.47 5.26 5.84
CA ALA A 143 19.05 5.09 7.16
C ALA A 143 19.33 3.62 7.51
N GLY A 144 19.12 2.66 6.61
CA GLY A 144 19.42 1.25 6.84
C GLY A 144 18.49 0.55 7.84
N CYS A 145 17.30 1.09 8.09
CA CYS A 145 16.28 0.38 8.87
C CYS A 145 15.85 -0.90 8.15
N THR A 146 15.56 -1.96 8.91
CA THR A 146 14.97 -3.17 8.32
C THR A 146 13.53 -2.89 7.87
N SER A 147 12.99 -3.70 6.95
CA SER A 147 11.59 -3.55 6.54
C SER A 147 10.63 -3.74 7.71
N ALA A 148 10.95 -4.66 8.63
CA ALA A 148 10.13 -4.92 9.82
C ALA A 148 10.11 -3.70 10.76
N ASP A 149 11.28 -3.11 11.05
CA ASP A 149 11.37 -1.91 11.89
C ASP A 149 10.65 -0.72 11.25
N ALA A 150 10.83 -0.54 9.93
CA ALA A 150 10.16 0.52 9.19
C ALA A 150 8.63 0.38 9.26
N ASP A 151 8.12 -0.84 9.13
CA ASP A 151 6.69 -1.10 9.24
C ASP A 151 6.15 -0.84 10.65
N ALA A 152 6.89 -1.22 11.69
CA ALA A 152 6.56 -0.97 13.09
C ALA A 152 6.54 0.54 13.42
N VAL A 153 7.58 1.28 13.03
CA VAL A 153 7.66 2.74 13.22
C VAL A 153 6.50 3.46 12.54
N LEU A 154 6.23 3.11 11.29
CA LEU A 154 5.11 3.72 10.56
C LEU A 154 3.75 3.28 11.12
N ALA A 155 3.66 2.08 11.71
CA ALA A 155 2.45 1.62 12.37
C ALA A 155 2.19 2.37 13.67
N ALA A 156 3.23 2.70 14.43
CA ALA A 156 3.12 3.55 15.61
C ALA A 156 2.72 4.99 15.23
N GLY A 157 3.39 5.58 14.23
CA GLY A 157 3.19 7.00 13.88
C GLY A 157 1.96 7.30 13.02
N PHE A 158 1.54 6.34 12.19
CA PHE A 158 0.46 6.54 11.23
C PHE A 158 -0.61 5.45 11.29
N GLY A 159 -0.49 4.48 12.20
CA GLY A 159 -1.35 3.31 12.31
C GLY A 159 -1.01 2.15 11.38
N ALA A 160 -1.61 1.01 11.68
CA ALA A 160 -1.48 -0.21 10.92
C ALA A 160 -2.00 -0.05 9.48
N PHE A 161 -1.45 -0.83 8.57
CA PHE A 161 -1.97 -0.93 7.21
C PHE A 161 -3.36 -1.58 7.21
N VAL A 162 -4.29 -0.95 6.51
CA VAL A 162 -5.62 -1.49 6.21
C VAL A 162 -5.76 -1.63 4.70
N GLU A 163 -6.17 -2.83 4.27
CA GLU A 163 -6.45 -3.14 2.87
C GLU A 163 -7.76 -2.48 2.41
N GLU A 164 -7.68 -1.53 1.48
CA GLU A 164 -8.82 -0.80 0.90
C GLU A 164 -9.31 -1.46 -0.41
N SER A 165 -8.43 -2.07 -1.18
CA SER A 165 -8.82 -2.74 -2.42
C SER A 165 -7.86 -3.87 -2.76
N ARG A 166 -8.40 -5.03 -3.14
CA ARG A 166 -7.66 -6.18 -3.67
C ARG A 166 -7.95 -6.39 -5.14
N ASN A 167 -6.91 -6.49 -5.98
CA ASN A 167 -7.05 -7.07 -7.31
C ASN A 167 -7.23 -8.59 -7.21
N LEU A 168 -8.35 -9.09 -7.73
CA LEU A 168 -8.72 -10.51 -7.69
C LEU A 168 -8.40 -11.26 -8.99
N ALA A 169 -7.98 -10.56 -10.06
CA ALA A 169 -7.76 -11.14 -11.38
C ALA A 169 -6.39 -10.80 -11.97
N LEU A 170 -5.66 -11.85 -12.38
CA LEU A 170 -4.48 -11.78 -13.24
C LEU A 170 -4.53 -12.96 -14.22
N ASN A 171 -4.99 -12.73 -15.46
CA ASN A 171 -4.40 -13.34 -16.67
C ASN A 171 -5.01 -12.79 -17.98
N PRO A 172 -4.46 -11.71 -18.57
CA PRO A 172 -4.93 -11.25 -19.87
C PRO A 172 -4.31 -12.01 -21.08
N LEU A 173 -3.28 -12.86 -20.90
CA LEU A 173 -2.43 -13.31 -22.03
C LEU A 173 -2.05 -14.80 -22.07
N GLY A 174 -2.67 -15.66 -21.25
CA GLY A 174 -2.40 -17.10 -21.31
C GLY A 174 -1.06 -17.54 -20.71
N GLY A 175 -0.52 -16.75 -19.76
CA GLY A 175 0.60 -17.19 -18.92
C GLY A 175 0.14 -18.17 -17.82
N ALA A 176 1.10 -18.81 -17.13
CA ALA A 176 0.80 -19.62 -15.94
C ALA A 176 0.13 -18.75 -14.87
N TRP A 177 -0.98 -19.25 -14.31
CA TRP A 177 -1.66 -18.61 -13.17
C TRP A 177 -0.68 -18.47 -12.00
N LYS A 178 -0.65 -17.30 -11.35
CA LYS A 178 0.06 -17.18 -10.06
C LYS A 178 -0.65 -18.08 -9.03
N PRO A 179 0.07 -18.69 -8.06
CA PRO A 179 -0.52 -19.58 -7.07
C PRO A 179 -1.68 -18.99 -6.24
N THR A 180 -1.77 -17.66 -6.19
CA THR A 180 -2.72 -16.85 -5.44
C THR A 180 -3.89 -16.31 -6.26
N SER A 181 -3.89 -16.47 -7.59
CA SER A 181 -5.02 -16.08 -8.44
C SER A 181 -6.25 -16.92 -8.09
N GLN A 182 -7.42 -16.29 -7.91
CA GLN A 182 -8.66 -17.06 -7.75
C GLN A 182 -8.98 -17.80 -9.05
N ALA A 183 -9.02 -19.13 -8.97
CA ALA A 183 -9.51 -19.97 -10.06
C ALA A 183 -10.96 -19.57 -10.39
N GLY A 184 -11.20 -19.02 -11.58
CA GLY A 184 -12.54 -18.69 -12.06
C GLY A 184 -12.75 -17.29 -12.66
N ILE A 185 -11.73 -16.41 -12.67
CA ILE A 185 -11.82 -15.11 -13.39
C ILE A 185 -10.84 -15.10 -14.57
N GLY A 186 -11.38 -15.08 -15.79
CA GLY A 186 -10.63 -15.04 -17.03
C GLY A 186 -11.55 -15.10 -18.24
N PHE A 187 -11.00 -14.87 -19.42
CA PHE A 187 -11.75 -15.01 -20.67
C PHE A 187 -12.03 -16.49 -20.98
N ASP A 188 -13.28 -16.92 -20.90
CA ASP A 188 -13.71 -18.24 -21.36
C ASP A 188 -14.06 -18.17 -22.86
N THR A 189 -13.25 -18.86 -23.67
CA THR A 189 -13.37 -18.95 -25.14
C THR A 189 -14.02 -20.25 -25.61
N THR A 190 -14.44 -21.12 -24.69
CA THR A 190 -14.92 -22.47 -25.03
C THR A 190 -16.43 -22.53 -25.33
N ARG A 191 -17.12 -21.39 -25.23
CA ARG A 191 -18.59 -21.29 -25.36
C ARG A 191 -18.97 -20.48 -26.58
N TRP A 192 -20.17 -20.65 -27.12
CA TRP A 192 -20.67 -19.96 -28.32
C TRP A 192 -19.92 -20.23 -29.64
N GLY A 193 -19.14 -21.31 -29.74
CA GLY A 193 -18.47 -21.70 -30.99
C GLY A 193 -19.39 -21.85 -32.21
N ALA A 194 -20.69 -22.10 -31.99
CA ALA A 194 -21.69 -22.14 -33.06
C ALA A 194 -22.00 -20.75 -33.67
N TYR A 195 -21.71 -19.66 -32.97
CA TYR A 195 -22.07 -18.29 -33.35
C TYR A 195 -20.87 -17.40 -33.67
N GLY A 196 -19.66 -17.90 -33.41
CA GLY A 196 -18.43 -17.22 -33.74
C GLY A 196 -17.20 -18.06 -33.43
N ALA A 197 -16.05 -17.55 -33.86
CA ALA A 197 -14.74 -18.15 -33.59
C ALA A 197 -13.97 -17.27 -32.61
N TYR A 198 -13.33 -17.92 -31.63
CA TYR A 198 -12.42 -17.26 -30.71
C TYR A 198 -11.00 -17.32 -31.26
N SER A 199 -10.25 -16.23 -31.11
CA SER A 199 -8.83 -16.16 -31.47
C SER A 199 -8.09 -15.17 -30.58
N LEU A 200 -6.77 -15.25 -30.56
CA LEU A 200 -5.90 -14.23 -29.97
C LEU A 200 -5.36 -13.32 -31.07
N GLN A 201 -5.39 -12.01 -30.84
CA GLN A 201 -4.91 -10.99 -31.77
C GLN A 201 -3.96 -10.06 -31.01
N GLY A 202 -2.69 -10.44 -30.94
CA GLY A 202 -1.74 -9.84 -30.01
C GLY A 202 -2.23 -10.03 -28.58
N GLU A 203 -2.48 -8.93 -27.88
CA GLU A 203 -2.93 -8.93 -26.48
C GLU A 203 -4.45 -8.97 -26.29
N TRP A 204 -5.20 -9.18 -27.38
CA TRP A 204 -6.66 -9.14 -27.38
C TRP A 204 -7.24 -10.53 -27.53
N VAL A 205 -8.23 -10.84 -26.69
CA VAL A 205 -9.14 -11.95 -26.92
C VAL A 205 -10.20 -11.48 -27.91
N ARG A 206 -10.26 -12.10 -29.09
CA ARG A 206 -11.18 -11.77 -30.18
C ARG A 206 -12.26 -12.84 -30.33
N PHE A 207 -13.51 -12.40 -30.47
CA PHE A 207 -14.66 -13.20 -30.85
C PHE A 207 -15.17 -12.65 -32.18
N THR A 208 -15.00 -13.42 -33.24
CA THR A 208 -15.47 -13.07 -34.58
C THR A 208 -16.82 -13.73 -34.82
N ARG A 209 -17.85 -12.92 -35.02
CA ARG A 209 -19.23 -13.38 -35.20
C ARG A 209 -19.41 -14.03 -36.57
N THR A 210 -20.03 -15.20 -36.65
CA THR A 210 -20.25 -15.92 -37.93
C THR A 210 -21.67 -15.78 -38.48
N THR A 211 -22.68 -15.48 -37.65
CA THR A 211 -24.09 -15.43 -38.07
C THR A 211 -24.84 -14.18 -37.57
N ALA A 212 -25.74 -13.62 -38.39
CA ALA A 212 -26.46 -12.37 -38.11
C ALA A 212 -27.70 -12.50 -37.18
N ASN A 213 -28.08 -13.73 -36.81
CA ASN A 213 -29.44 -13.99 -36.30
C ASN A 213 -29.60 -14.01 -34.77
N ASN A 214 -28.62 -13.58 -33.99
CA ASN A 214 -28.76 -13.54 -32.53
C ASN A 214 -28.05 -12.33 -31.91
N SER A 215 -28.72 -11.74 -30.93
CA SER A 215 -28.46 -10.39 -30.43
C SER A 215 -27.62 -10.33 -29.16
N SER A 216 -26.93 -11.41 -28.74
CA SER A 216 -26.18 -11.42 -27.47
C SER A 216 -24.98 -12.38 -27.49
N TYR A 217 -23.81 -11.90 -27.93
CA TYR A 217 -22.57 -12.69 -27.93
C TYR A 217 -21.34 -11.91 -27.49
N GLY A 218 -20.35 -12.64 -26.99
CA GLY A 218 -19.03 -12.15 -26.58
C GLY A 218 -18.31 -13.19 -25.74
N PHE A 219 -17.72 -12.79 -24.61
CA PHE A 219 -16.93 -13.68 -23.75
C PHE A 219 -17.47 -13.66 -22.33
N HIS A 220 -17.26 -14.78 -21.62
CA HIS A 220 -17.46 -14.82 -20.18
C HIS A 220 -16.16 -14.45 -19.49
N LEU A 221 -16.28 -13.66 -18.43
CA LEU A 221 -15.18 -13.13 -17.62
C LEU A 221 -15.07 -13.90 -16.30
N SER A 222 -16.17 -14.50 -15.86
CA SER A 222 -16.23 -15.52 -14.82
C SER A 222 -17.50 -16.32 -15.04
N GLY A 223 -17.40 -17.59 -15.42
CA GLY A 223 -18.51 -18.54 -15.48
C GLY A 223 -19.58 -18.27 -16.54
N ASN A 224 -20.33 -19.30 -16.92
CA ASN A 224 -21.44 -19.14 -17.85
C ASN A 224 -22.75 -18.85 -17.08
N PRO A 225 -23.35 -17.65 -17.24
CA PRO A 225 -24.58 -17.28 -16.58
C PRO A 225 -25.85 -17.95 -17.10
N GLU A 226 -25.74 -18.64 -18.24
CA GLU A 226 -26.90 -19.11 -19.02
C GLU A 226 -26.98 -20.65 -19.10
N SER A 227 -25.97 -21.35 -18.57
CA SER A 227 -25.95 -22.81 -18.51
C SER A 227 -26.47 -23.31 -17.16
N ALA A 228 -27.38 -24.28 -17.18
CA ALA A 228 -27.84 -24.98 -15.97
C ALA A 228 -26.77 -25.94 -15.38
N GLY A 229 -25.71 -26.25 -16.14
CA GLY A 229 -24.61 -27.15 -15.74
C GLY A 229 -23.33 -26.43 -15.31
N THR A 230 -23.39 -25.16 -14.94
CA THR A 230 -22.20 -24.38 -14.57
C THR A 230 -21.65 -24.90 -13.24
N VAL A 231 -20.38 -25.33 -13.25
CA VAL A 231 -19.71 -25.85 -12.05
C VAL A 231 -19.09 -24.73 -11.23
N SER A 232 -18.98 -24.93 -9.91
CA SER A 232 -18.45 -23.97 -8.95
C SER A 232 -17.05 -23.43 -9.29
N ALA A 233 -16.21 -24.22 -9.96
CA ALA A 233 -14.88 -23.80 -10.40
C ALA A 233 -14.89 -22.72 -11.50
N GLN A 234 -16.04 -22.48 -12.14
CA GLN A 234 -16.18 -21.50 -13.20
C GLN A 234 -16.70 -20.15 -12.70
N MET A 235 -17.34 -20.08 -11.52
CA MET A 235 -17.86 -18.83 -10.95
C MET A 235 -16.93 -18.31 -9.86
N MET A 236 -16.81 -16.99 -9.76
CA MET A 236 -16.03 -16.36 -8.71
C MET A 236 -16.83 -16.23 -7.43
N ALA A 237 -16.21 -16.55 -6.29
CA ALA A 237 -16.79 -16.31 -4.98
C ALA A 237 -16.90 -14.81 -4.67
N VAL A 238 -18.02 -14.39 -4.09
CA VAL A 238 -18.25 -13.03 -3.59
C VAL A 238 -18.84 -13.07 -2.19
N VAL A 239 -18.73 -11.94 -1.50
CA VAL A 239 -19.42 -11.71 -0.22
C VAL A 239 -20.64 -10.80 -0.49
N PRO A 240 -21.86 -11.24 -0.13
CA PRO A 240 -23.04 -10.37 -0.16
C PRO A 240 -22.81 -9.04 0.56
N GLY A 241 -23.28 -7.94 -0.03
CA GLY A 241 -23.16 -6.60 0.55
C GLY A 241 -21.80 -5.91 0.36
N GLU A 242 -20.78 -6.59 -0.17
CA GLU A 242 -19.51 -5.95 -0.51
C GLU A 242 -19.57 -5.22 -1.85
N THR A 243 -18.83 -4.12 -1.97
CA THR A 243 -18.69 -3.41 -3.25
C THR A 243 -17.59 -4.04 -4.08
N TYR A 244 -17.89 -4.35 -5.33
CA TYR A 244 -16.94 -4.86 -6.31
C TYR A 244 -16.92 -3.94 -7.52
N THR A 245 -15.77 -3.83 -8.17
CA THR A 245 -15.60 -3.08 -9.42
C THR A 245 -14.92 -3.95 -10.44
N LEU A 246 -15.64 -4.27 -11.51
CA LEU A 246 -15.17 -5.01 -12.68
C LEU A 246 -14.83 -4.03 -13.79
N SER A 247 -13.63 -4.08 -14.33
CA SER A 247 -13.27 -3.31 -15.52
C SER A 247 -12.58 -4.13 -16.59
N LEU A 248 -12.75 -3.73 -17.84
CA LEU A 248 -12.05 -4.31 -18.99
C LEU A 248 -11.91 -3.27 -20.09
N ASP A 249 -10.88 -3.40 -20.91
CA ASP A 249 -10.76 -2.65 -22.16
C ASP A 249 -11.40 -3.45 -23.28
N ALA A 250 -12.29 -2.84 -24.05
CA ALA A 250 -12.89 -3.50 -25.21
C ALA A 250 -13.07 -2.55 -26.41
N ARG A 251 -13.09 -3.17 -27.60
CA ARG A 251 -13.38 -2.52 -28.88
C ARG A 251 -14.13 -3.48 -29.80
N LEU A 252 -14.88 -2.93 -30.76
CA LEU A 252 -15.72 -3.69 -31.67
C LEU A 252 -15.44 -3.27 -33.11
N SER A 253 -15.58 -4.19 -34.06
CA SER A 253 -15.56 -3.79 -35.47
C SER A 253 -16.71 -2.82 -35.76
N ALA A 254 -16.41 -1.63 -36.28
CA ALA A 254 -17.43 -0.65 -36.68
C ALA A 254 -18.46 -1.29 -37.63
N GLY A 255 -19.76 -1.11 -37.37
CA GLY A 255 -20.76 -1.56 -38.36
C GLY A 255 -22.20 -1.79 -37.91
N GLY A 256 -22.59 -1.59 -36.64
CA GLY A 256 -24.00 -1.75 -36.26
C GLY A 256 -24.49 -0.81 -35.19
N SER A 257 -25.76 -0.42 -35.31
CA SER A 257 -26.55 0.20 -34.26
C SER A 257 -27.05 -0.92 -33.34
N GLY A 258 -26.42 -1.10 -32.19
CA GLY A 258 -26.85 -2.09 -31.22
C GLY A 258 -26.31 -1.81 -29.83
N ASP A 259 -26.93 -2.44 -28.85
CA ASP A 259 -26.56 -2.30 -27.45
C ASP A 259 -25.43 -3.27 -27.13
N SER A 260 -24.37 -2.74 -26.53
CA SER A 260 -23.33 -3.54 -25.90
C SER A 260 -23.47 -3.42 -24.39
N GLN A 261 -23.23 -4.50 -23.66
CA GLN A 261 -23.42 -4.52 -22.22
C GLN A 261 -22.36 -5.34 -21.52
N LEU A 262 -21.79 -4.77 -20.46
CA LEU A 262 -21.06 -5.49 -19.44
C LEU A 262 -22.06 -5.86 -18.33
N ARG A 263 -22.20 -7.15 -18.05
CA ARG A 263 -23.19 -7.69 -17.10
C ARG A 263 -22.54 -8.56 -16.04
N VAL A 264 -23.12 -8.53 -14.84
CA VAL A 264 -22.82 -9.39 -13.70
C VAL A 264 -24.11 -10.04 -13.23
N ARG A 265 -24.11 -11.37 -13.18
CA ARG A 265 -25.17 -12.22 -12.62
C ARG A 265 -24.71 -12.84 -11.30
N TYR A 266 -25.70 -13.19 -10.49
CA TYR A 266 -25.51 -13.62 -9.11
C TYR A 266 -25.99 -15.05 -8.93
N ALA A 267 -25.17 -15.90 -8.31
CA ALA A 267 -25.55 -17.25 -7.93
C ALA A 267 -25.30 -17.49 -6.44
N ASN A 268 -26.03 -18.43 -5.86
CA ASN A 268 -25.80 -18.91 -4.50
C ASN A 268 -24.68 -19.96 -4.46
N GLU A 269 -24.42 -20.51 -3.28
CA GLU A 269 -23.36 -21.50 -3.06
C GLU A 269 -23.59 -22.82 -3.81
N LEU A 270 -24.86 -23.11 -4.13
CA LEU A 270 -25.33 -24.26 -4.91
C LEU A 270 -25.32 -24.00 -6.43
N ASN A 271 -24.74 -22.86 -6.88
CA ASN A 271 -24.71 -22.41 -8.28
C ASN A 271 -26.09 -22.15 -8.90
N GLN A 272 -27.10 -21.87 -8.08
CA GLN A 272 -28.42 -21.48 -8.54
C GLN A 272 -28.50 -19.96 -8.69
N TRP A 273 -29.09 -19.47 -9.78
CA TRP A 273 -29.27 -18.04 -10.02
C TRP A 273 -30.16 -17.41 -8.96
N VAL A 274 -29.68 -16.33 -8.36
CA VAL A 274 -30.50 -15.49 -7.48
C VAL A 274 -31.50 -14.73 -8.35
N ALA A 275 -32.75 -14.60 -7.90
CA ALA A 275 -33.83 -13.95 -8.65
C ALA A 275 -33.62 -12.43 -8.88
N THR A 276 -32.55 -11.86 -8.34
CA THR A 276 -32.17 -10.47 -8.54
C THR A 276 -31.71 -10.24 -9.99
N PRO A 277 -32.17 -9.16 -10.64
CA PRO A 277 -31.68 -8.79 -11.96
C PRO A 277 -30.15 -8.67 -12.00
N PRO A 278 -29.51 -8.97 -13.15
CA PRO A 278 -28.10 -8.72 -13.30
C PRO A 278 -27.79 -7.23 -13.14
N SER A 279 -26.67 -6.92 -12.48
CA SER A 279 -26.07 -5.58 -12.61
C SER A 279 -25.51 -5.45 -14.02
N ALA A 280 -25.81 -4.34 -14.67
CA ALA A 280 -25.43 -4.13 -16.06
C ALA A 280 -25.10 -2.66 -16.30
N ILE A 281 -24.15 -2.41 -17.20
CA ILE A 281 -24.00 -1.10 -17.82
C ILE A 281 -24.35 -1.22 -19.28
N ALA A 282 -25.25 -0.36 -19.74
CA ALA A 282 -25.45 -0.13 -21.16
C ALA A 282 -24.26 0.64 -21.72
N ILE A 283 -23.72 0.15 -22.82
CA ILE A 283 -22.58 0.73 -23.50
C ILE A 283 -23.02 1.14 -24.90
N SER A 284 -23.09 2.45 -25.10
CA SER A 284 -23.45 3.07 -26.37
C SER A 284 -22.22 3.54 -27.13
N GLY A 285 -22.28 3.49 -28.46
CA GLY A 285 -21.30 4.12 -29.34
C GLY A 285 -19.91 3.49 -29.28
N ILE A 286 -19.82 2.17 -29.13
CA ILE A 286 -18.54 1.47 -29.28
C ILE A 286 -18.20 1.39 -30.76
N SER A 287 -16.98 1.81 -31.10
CA SER A 287 -16.36 1.66 -32.42
C SER A 287 -15.13 0.75 -32.32
N ASP A 288 -14.27 0.82 -33.33
CA ASP A 288 -12.93 0.24 -33.35
C ASP A 288 -11.95 0.90 -32.38
N GLU A 289 -12.37 1.99 -31.71
CA GLU A 289 -11.63 2.62 -30.63
C GLU A 289 -11.66 1.77 -29.35
N THR A 290 -10.48 1.58 -28.76
CA THR A 290 -10.35 1.00 -27.42
C THR A 290 -10.98 1.91 -26.38
N ARG A 291 -11.87 1.36 -25.56
CA ARG A 291 -12.42 2.04 -24.38
C ARG A 291 -12.39 1.14 -23.18
N THR A 292 -12.20 1.74 -22.00
CA THR A 292 -12.32 1.07 -20.71
C THR A 292 -13.78 1.11 -20.25
N TYR A 293 -14.31 -0.05 -19.88
CA TYR A 293 -15.63 -0.21 -19.29
C TYR A 293 -15.48 -0.62 -17.84
N THR A 294 -16.23 0.02 -16.94
CA THR A 294 -16.10 -0.20 -15.48
C THR A 294 -17.49 -0.35 -14.86
N LEU A 295 -17.80 -1.53 -14.32
CA LEU A 295 -19.05 -1.85 -13.63
C LEU A 295 -18.78 -2.00 -12.13
N THR A 296 -19.35 -1.10 -11.33
CA THR A 296 -19.42 -1.25 -9.88
C THR A 296 -20.74 -1.91 -9.49
N PHE A 297 -20.68 -2.92 -8.62
CA PHE A 297 -21.85 -3.69 -8.19
C PHE A 297 -21.73 -4.16 -6.74
N ILE A 298 -22.87 -4.45 -6.12
CA ILE A 298 -22.97 -5.01 -4.77
C ILE A 298 -23.76 -6.33 -4.89
N PRO A 299 -23.15 -7.49 -4.60
CA PRO A 299 -23.87 -8.76 -4.61
C PRO A 299 -25.03 -8.74 -3.60
N PRO A 300 -26.25 -9.12 -4.03
CA PRO A 300 -27.41 -9.12 -3.14
C PRO A 300 -27.30 -10.21 -2.07
N ALA A 301 -28.17 -10.16 -1.05
CA ALA A 301 -28.27 -11.21 -0.05
C ALA A 301 -28.45 -12.59 -0.71
N GLY A 302 -27.70 -13.60 -0.23
CA GLY A 302 -27.71 -14.96 -0.77
C GLY A 302 -26.85 -15.17 -2.02
N ALA A 303 -26.30 -14.12 -2.63
CA ALA A 303 -25.36 -14.23 -3.75
C ALA A 303 -23.93 -14.42 -3.24
N THR A 304 -23.46 -15.66 -3.19
CA THR A 304 -22.09 -16.00 -2.78
C THR A 304 -21.16 -16.22 -3.97
N ARG A 305 -21.70 -16.16 -5.18
CA ARG A 305 -20.97 -16.32 -6.45
C ARG A 305 -21.43 -15.31 -7.48
N ILE A 306 -20.54 -14.93 -8.39
CA ILE A 306 -20.91 -14.15 -9.58
C ILE A 306 -20.49 -14.85 -10.86
N ALA A 307 -21.23 -14.53 -11.92
CA ALA A 307 -20.79 -14.71 -13.29
C ALA A 307 -20.81 -13.37 -14.04
N ALA A 308 -19.79 -13.09 -14.84
CA ALA A 308 -19.66 -11.83 -15.56
C ALA A 308 -19.44 -12.08 -17.05
N TYR A 309 -20.02 -11.22 -17.89
CA TYR A 309 -19.97 -11.41 -19.33
C TYR A 309 -20.11 -10.06 -20.06
N PHE A 310 -19.44 -9.97 -21.19
CA PHE A 310 -19.53 -8.84 -22.11
C PHE A 310 -20.23 -9.31 -23.37
N VAL A 311 -21.34 -8.66 -23.74
CA VAL A 311 -22.13 -9.01 -24.92
C VAL A 311 -22.43 -7.80 -25.78
N SER A 312 -22.56 -8.01 -27.08
CA SER A 312 -23.01 -6.97 -28.01
C SER A 312 -23.96 -7.51 -29.06
N SER A 313 -25.03 -6.75 -29.33
CA SER A 313 -25.90 -6.95 -30.49
C SER A 313 -25.43 -6.17 -31.72
N ALA A 314 -24.50 -5.22 -31.54
CA ALA A 314 -24.07 -4.25 -32.55
C ALA A 314 -23.12 -4.82 -33.61
N VAL A 315 -22.55 -6.00 -33.37
CA VAL A 315 -21.51 -6.56 -34.26
C VAL A 315 -22.17 -7.25 -35.45
N PRO A 316 -21.94 -6.84 -36.70
CA PRO A 316 -22.48 -7.55 -37.87
C PRO A 316 -21.83 -8.93 -38.03
N ALA A 317 -22.39 -9.80 -38.90
CA ALA A 317 -21.71 -11.04 -39.27
C ALA A 317 -20.35 -10.72 -39.92
N GLY A 318 -19.30 -11.46 -39.54
CA GLY A 318 -17.91 -11.16 -39.90
C GLY A 318 -17.25 -10.08 -39.05
N GLY A 319 -18.02 -9.32 -38.27
CA GLY A 319 -17.51 -8.39 -37.29
C GLY A 319 -16.94 -9.09 -36.05
N TYR A 320 -16.25 -8.33 -35.20
CA TYR A 320 -15.61 -8.85 -34.00
C TYR A 320 -15.86 -8.01 -32.75
N ILE A 321 -15.72 -8.68 -31.60
CA ILE A 321 -15.57 -8.08 -30.28
C ILE A 321 -14.16 -8.44 -29.80
N GLU A 322 -13.44 -7.46 -29.29
CA GLU A 322 -12.15 -7.66 -28.65
C GLU A 322 -12.17 -7.12 -27.24
N ALA A 323 -11.56 -7.88 -26.32
CA ALA A 323 -11.39 -7.48 -24.94
C ALA A 323 -9.98 -7.79 -24.42
N THR A 324 -9.50 -6.94 -23.51
CA THR A 324 -8.23 -7.10 -22.79
C THR A 324 -8.30 -6.39 -21.42
N HIS A 325 -7.22 -6.45 -20.65
CA HIS A 325 -7.08 -5.78 -19.34
C HIS A 325 -8.25 -6.02 -18.37
N LEU A 326 -8.74 -7.27 -18.30
CA LEU A 326 -9.75 -7.66 -17.33
C LEU A 326 -9.21 -7.49 -15.91
N PHE A 327 -9.90 -6.66 -15.13
CA PHE A 327 -9.58 -6.34 -13.76
C PHE A 327 -10.83 -6.46 -12.92
N LEU A 328 -10.70 -7.05 -11.73
CA LEU A 328 -11.75 -7.02 -10.73
C LEU A 328 -11.12 -6.61 -9.41
N SER A 329 -11.66 -5.56 -8.83
CA SER A 329 -11.39 -5.21 -7.45
C SER A 329 -12.59 -5.45 -6.56
N ARG A 330 -12.28 -5.66 -5.30
CA ARG A 330 -13.22 -5.65 -4.20
C ARG A 330 -12.88 -4.49 -3.30
N GLY A 331 -13.82 -3.57 -3.13
CA GLY A 331 -13.69 -2.45 -2.21
C GLY A 331 -13.85 -2.93 -0.77
N ALA A 332 -12.90 -2.57 0.07
CA ALA A 332 -13.09 -2.52 1.51
C ALA A 332 -13.59 -1.13 1.87
N THR A 333 -14.74 -1.06 2.53
CA THR A 333 -15.22 0.21 3.07
C THR A 333 -14.40 0.56 4.31
N PRO A 334 -13.86 1.79 4.44
CA PRO A 334 -13.17 2.24 5.65
C PRO A 334 -13.99 1.96 6.93
N ALA A 335 -15.32 2.10 6.86
CA ALA A 335 -16.26 1.80 7.94
C ALA A 335 -16.25 0.36 8.49
N ARG A 336 -15.56 -0.58 7.82
CA ARG A 336 -15.36 -1.95 8.36
C ARG A 336 -14.20 -2.05 9.33
N TYR A 337 -13.30 -1.08 9.28
CA TYR A 337 -12.04 -1.08 10.03
C TYR A 337 -11.92 0.13 10.95
N PHE A 338 -12.70 1.17 10.70
CA PHE A 338 -12.82 2.37 11.51
C PHE A 338 -14.27 2.50 11.98
N ASP A 339 -14.45 2.77 13.27
CA ASP A 339 -15.77 3.13 13.78
C ASP A 339 -16.24 4.46 13.17
N GLU A 340 -17.54 4.75 13.30
CA GLU A 340 -18.18 5.96 12.74
C GLU A 340 -17.61 7.28 13.29
N THR A 341 -16.64 7.23 14.21
CA THR A 341 -16.02 8.42 14.82
C THR A 341 -14.75 8.88 14.10
N THR A 342 -14.21 8.07 13.19
CA THR A 342 -12.97 8.42 12.45
C THR A 342 -13.31 9.35 11.26
N PRO A 343 -12.81 10.60 11.22
CA PRO A 343 -13.12 11.53 10.14
C PRO A 343 -12.61 11.05 8.78
N VAL A 344 -13.40 11.29 7.72
CA VAL A 344 -13.09 10.88 6.33
C VAL A 344 -11.74 11.44 5.82
N ASP A 345 -11.27 12.52 6.44
CA ASP A 345 -10.10 13.29 6.03
C ASP A 345 -8.78 12.75 6.61
N TYR A 346 -8.83 11.67 7.42
CA TYR A 346 -7.67 11.08 8.12
C TYR A 346 -6.83 10.11 7.27
N MET A 347 -7.15 9.91 5.99
CA MET A 347 -6.50 8.91 5.14
C MET A 347 -5.28 9.48 4.40
N HIS A 348 -4.07 8.98 4.70
CA HIS A 348 -2.93 9.16 3.80
C HIS A 348 -3.05 8.21 2.61
N ARG A 349 -3.30 8.77 1.42
CA ARG A 349 -3.35 8.03 0.15
C ARG A 349 -1.94 7.55 -0.22
N PHE A 350 -1.75 6.24 -0.34
CA PHE A 350 -0.55 5.69 -0.96
C PHE A 350 -0.74 5.60 -2.47
N ALA A 351 0.31 6.01 -3.20
CA ALA A 351 0.36 5.89 -4.65
C ALA A 351 0.78 4.47 -5.05
N TRP A 352 0.08 3.96 -6.06
CA TRP A 352 0.40 2.75 -6.82
C TRP A 352 1.87 2.71 -7.28
N THR A 353 2.54 1.56 -7.14
CA THR A 353 3.95 1.39 -7.57
C THR A 353 4.21 0.19 -8.51
N GLY A 354 3.19 -0.51 -9.03
CA GLY A 354 3.40 -1.73 -9.82
C GLY A 354 2.60 -1.80 -11.12
N PRO A 355 3.15 -2.22 -12.28
CA PRO A 355 2.48 -2.19 -13.58
C PRO A 355 1.04 -2.74 -13.56
N ARG A 356 0.09 -2.03 -14.20
CA ARG A 356 -1.37 -2.24 -14.10
C ARG A 356 -1.80 -3.66 -14.50
N ASN A 357 -0.94 -4.32 -15.26
CA ASN A 357 -1.10 -5.65 -15.86
C ASN A 357 -0.29 -6.76 -15.16
N LEU A 358 0.50 -6.47 -14.11
CA LEU A 358 1.46 -7.45 -13.53
C LEU A 358 1.34 -7.67 -12.00
N SER A 359 0.56 -6.86 -11.27
CA SER A 359 0.54 -6.87 -9.81
C SER A 359 -0.80 -7.29 -9.19
N GLU A 360 -0.71 -8.07 -8.10
CA GLU A 360 -1.74 -8.11 -7.06
C GLU A 360 -1.78 -6.71 -6.46
N SER A 361 -2.63 -5.85 -7.01
CA SER A 361 -2.74 -4.48 -6.49
C SER A 361 -3.54 -4.54 -5.20
N VAL A 362 -2.84 -4.43 -4.08
CA VAL A 362 -3.43 -4.16 -2.77
C VAL A 362 -3.20 -2.68 -2.47
N MET A 363 -4.27 -1.90 -2.37
CA MET A 363 -4.18 -0.53 -1.85
C MET A 363 -4.23 -0.61 -0.33
N LEU A 364 -3.15 -0.21 0.33
CA LEU A 364 -3.05 -0.15 1.79
C LEU A 364 -3.12 1.31 2.22
N ILE A 365 -3.97 1.63 3.21
CA ILE A 365 -4.00 2.93 3.89
C ILE A 365 -3.46 2.74 5.31
N ARG A 366 -2.73 3.73 5.84
CA ARG A 366 -2.40 3.79 7.26
C ARG A 366 -3.41 4.68 7.99
N SER A 367 -4.00 4.16 9.05
CA SER A 367 -5.01 4.87 9.84
C SER A 367 -4.38 5.66 10.97
N LYS A 368 -4.32 6.98 10.88
CA LYS A 368 -3.73 7.75 11.97
C LYS A 368 -4.52 7.49 13.27
N GLY A 369 -3.83 6.89 14.25
CA GLY A 369 -4.36 6.54 15.57
C GLY A 369 -4.64 7.74 16.44
#